data_AF-A0A3B0S0L2-F1
#
_entry.id   AF-A0A3B0S0L2-F1
#
_cell.length_a   1.000
_cell.length_b   1.000
_cell.length_c   1.000
_cell.angle_alpha   90.00
_cell.angle_beta   90.00
_cell.angle_gamma   90.00
#
_symmetry.space_group_name_H-M   'P 1'
#
loop_
_entity.id
_entity.type
_entity.pdbx_description
1 polymer ?
#
loop_
_entity_poly.entity_id
_entity_poly.type
_entity_poly.pdbx_seq_one_letter_code
_entity_poly.pdbx_strand_id
1 'polypeptide(L)'
;FDDTHGRATNYMIDLPAGATGVISGNIFVQGKNKENWSAFIAVAAEDILNSSAGLNIHSNKAGFAKGVQRKTWFVADWGSDPLRIANNSLAPGLTRYHKR
;
A
#
# COMPACT_ATOMS: atom_id res chain seq x y z
N PHE A 1 -6.24 9.24 -1.57
CA PHE A 1 -7.08 8.04 -1.56
C PHE A 1 -7.91 8.01 -0.28
N ASP A 2 -9.23 8.10 -0.41
CA ASP A 2 -10.15 8.01 0.73
C ASP A 2 -11.18 6.93 0.47
N ASP A 3 -11.09 5.84 1.23
CA ASP A 3 -11.95 4.66 1.14
C ASP A 3 -12.98 4.62 2.29
N THR A 4 -13.14 5.71 3.04
CA THR A 4 -14.06 5.78 4.21
C THR A 4 -15.47 5.31 3.89
N HIS A 5 -15.98 5.65 2.70
CA HIS A 5 -17.30 5.23 2.20
C HIS A 5 -17.24 4.14 1.12
N GLY A 6 -16.05 3.61 0.85
CA GLY A 6 -15.86 2.53 -0.12
C GLY A 6 -16.60 1.26 0.29
N ARG A 7 -16.97 0.47 -0.71
CA ARG A 7 -17.61 -0.83 -0.56
C ARG A 7 -17.03 -1.77 -1.60
N ALA A 8 -16.71 -2.99 -1.17
CA ALA A 8 -16.11 -4.01 -2.04
C ALA A 8 -14.88 -3.51 -2.82
N THR A 9 -14.07 -2.64 -2.20
CA THR A 9 -12.85 -2.11 -2.82
C THR A 9 -11.67 -3.06 -2.58
N ASN A 10 -10.72 -3.08 -3.52
CA ASN A 10 -9.44 -3.81 -3.42
C ASN A 10 -8.31 -2.85 -3.01
N TYR A 11 -7.03 -3.20 -3.10
CA TYR A 11 -5.88 -2.35 -2.70
C TYR A 11 -6.01 -0.87 -3.11
N MET A 12 -5.42 0.05 -2.33
CA MET A 12 -5.51 1.49 -2.61
C MET A 12 -4.66 1.87 -3.84
N ILE A 13 -3.53 1.19 -4.00
CA ILE A 13 -2.72 1.18 -5.22
C ILE A 13 -2.36 -0.28 -5.48
N ASP A 14 -2.56 -0.72 -6.71
CA ASP A 14 -2.17 -2.04 -7.18
C ASP A 14 -1.19 -1.91 -8.35
N LEU A 15 -0.06 -2.58 -8.24
CA LEU A 15 0.99 -2.67 -9.26
C LEU A 15 1.14 -4.15 -9.61
N PRO A 16 0.15 -4.77 -10.30
CA PRO A 16 -0.03 -6.23 -10.31
C PRO A 16 1.15 -6.98 -10.94
N ALA A 17 1.85 -6.36 -11.89
CA ALA A 17 3.01 -6.93 -12.58
C ALA A 17 4.37 -6.29 -12.17
N GLY A 18 4.41 -5.51 -11.09
CA GLY A 18 5.53 -4.65 -10.70
C GLY A 18 5.57 -3.32 -11.49
N ALA A 19 6.31 -2.32 -10.98
CA ALA A 19 6.51 -1.03 -11.65
C ALA A 19 7.67 -0.21 -11.03
N THR A 20 8.26 0.70 -11.80
CA THR A 20 9.15 1.77 -11.29
C THR A 20 8.41 3.11 -11.22
N GLY A 21 8.97 4.09 -10.48
CA GLY A 21 8.41 5.44 -10.42
C GLY A 21 8.32 5.98 -9.00
N VAL A 22 7.40 6.93 -8.77
CA VAL A 22 7.25 7.63 -7.49
C VAL A 22 5.81 7.61 -6.99
N ILE A 23 5.60 7.17 -5.75
CA ILE A 23 4.34 7.32 -5.01
C ILE A 23 4.62 8.23 -3.81
N SER A 24 4.29 9.52 -3.94
CA SER A 24 4.58 10.49 -2.88
C SER A 24 3.53 11.56 -2.66
N GLY A 25 3.52 12.13 -1.46
CA GLY A 25 2.64 13.25 -1.10
C GLY A 25 1.16 12.86 -0.94
N ASN A 26 0.84 11.57 -0.86
CA ASN A 26 -0.54 11.11 -0.78
C ASN A 26 -1.05 11.01 0.66
N ILE A 27 -2.36 11.15 0.81
CA ILE A 27 -3.11 10.77 2.01
C ILE A 27 -3.91 9.50 1.70
N PHE A 28 -3.72 8.45 2.49
CA PHE A 28 -4.46 7.19 2.42
C PHE A 28 -5.34 7.01 3.66
N VAL A 29 -6.63 6.78 3.44
CA VAL A 29 -7.60 6.44 4.49
C VAL A 29 -8.28 5.14 4.11
N GLN A 30 -7.95 4.02 4.78
CA GLN A 30 -8.58 2.72 4.52
C GLN A 30 -9.91 2.61 5.26
N GLY A 31 -10.98 2.27 4.53
CA GLY A 31 -12.32 2.09 5.06
C GLY A 31 -12.59 0.69 5.61
N LYS A 32 -13.77 0.54 6.22
CA LYS A 32 -14.20 -0.71 6.84
C LYS A 32 -14.52 -1.80 5.80
N ASN A 33 -15.17 -1.46 4.69
CA ASN A 33 -15.80 -2.43 3.79
C ASN A 33 -14.93 -2.76 2.56
N LYS A 34 -13.68 -3.10 2.84
CA LYS A 34 -12.66 -3.43 1.84
C LYS A 34 -12.51 -4.95 1.75
N GLU A 35 -12.54 -5.49 0.54
CA GLU A 35 -12.33 -6.93 0.31
C GLU A 35 -10.88 -7.29 0.61
N ASN A 36 -9.94 -6.54 0.02
CA ASN A 36 -8.53 -6.69 0.32
C ASN A 36 -8.01 -5.56 1.19
N TRP A 37 -8.16 -5.76 2.49
CA TRP A 37 -7.61 -4.85 3.49
C TRP A 37 -6.19 -5.19 3.91
N SER A 38 -5.61 -6.26 3.35
CA SER A 38 -4.34 -6.81 3.83
C SER A 38 -3.15 -5.91 3.55
N ALA A 39 -3.22 -5.06 2.51
CA ALA A 39 -2.20 -4.04 2.23
C ALA A 39 -2.83 -2.74 1.70
N PHE A 40 -2.06 -1.64 1.73
CA PHE A 40 -2.42 -0.38 1.06
C PHE A 40 -1.90 -0.36 -0.37
N ILE A 41 -0.62 -0.68 -0.54
CA ILE A 41 0.07 -0.76 -1.83
C ILE A 41 0.49 -2.22 -2.05
N ALA A 42 -0.01 -2.85 -3.11
CA ALA A 42 0.41 -4.17 -3.53
C ALA A 42 1.37 -4.06 -4.72
N VAL A 43 2.50 -4.78 -4.65
CA VAL A 43 3.54 -4.77 -5.69
C VAL A 43 3.75 -6.19 -6.19
N ALA A 44 3.65 -6.35 -7.51
CA ALA A 44 3.83 -7.60 -8.25
C ALA A 44 2.95 -8.75 -7.74
N ALA A 45 1.72 -8.43 -7.32
CA ALA A 45 0.82 -9.39 -6.67
C ALA A 45 0.25 -10.47 -7.59
N GLU A 46 0.27 -10.26 -8.91
CA GLU A 46 -0.22 -11.22 -9.91
C GLU A 46 0.94 -11.85 -10.69
N ASP A 47 1.84 -11.02 -11.23
CA ASP A 47 3.02 -11.44 -12.00
C ASP A 47 4.24 -10.56 -11.67
N ILE A 48 5.42 -10.98 -12.14
CA ILE A 48 6.67 -10.20 -12.02
C ILE A 48 7.21 -9.93 -13.43
N LEU A 49 6.51 -9.07 -14.18
CA LEU A 49 6.88 -8.75 -15.57
C LEU A 49 7.78 -7.51 -15.65
N ASN A 50 7.61 -6.58 -14.73
CA ASN A 50 8.36 -5.34 -14.67
C ASN A 50 9.17 -5.27 -13.39
N SER A 51 10.42 -4.83 -13.51
CA SER A 51 11.22 -4.54 -12.32
C SER A 51 10.58 -3.41 -11.51
N SER A 52 10.64 -3.55 -10.20
CA SER A 52 10.31 -2.50 -9.24
C SER A 52 11.55 -1.85 -8.64
N ALA A 53 12.75 -2.21 -9.11
CA ALA A 53 13.99 -1.53 -8.77
C ALA A 53 13.92 -0.09 -9.32
N GLY A 54 13.77 0.87 -8.40
CA GLY A 54 13.53 2.29 -8.73
C GLY A 54 12.13 2.79 -8.36
N LEU A 55 11.26 1.94 -7.79
CA LEU A 55 10.04 2.40 -7.14
C LEU A 55 10.36 3.11 -5.81
N ASN A 56 9.95 4.37 -5.71
CA ASN A 56 10.19 5.23 -4.56
C ASN A 56 8.87 5.68 -3.93
N ILE A 57 8.59 5.18 -2.73
CA ILE A 57 7.34 5.40 -1.99
C ILE A 57 7.67 6.25 -0.76
N HIS A 58 7.36 7.54 -0.81
CA HIS A 58 7.79 8.46 0.25
C HIS A 58 6.84 9.59 0.57
N SER A 59 7.00 10.19 1.75
CA SER A 59 6.26 11.40 2.13
C SER A 59 4.73 11.24 2.07
N ASN A 60 4.23 10.02 2.27
CA ASN A 60 2.80 9.75 2.34
C ASN A 60 2.32 9.69 3.79
N LYS A 61 1.03 9.97 4.00
CA LYS A 61 0.35 9.74 5.27
C LYS A 61 -0.69 8.63 5.08
N ALA A 62 -0.62 7.58 5.89
CA ALA A 62 -1.52 6.44 5.77
C ALA A 62 -2.17 6.10 7.11
N GLY A 63 -3.47 5.87 7.09
CA GLY A 63 -4.23 5.47 8.27
C GLY A 63 -5.60 4.91 7.94
N PHE A 64 -6.41 4.77 8.97
CA PHE A 64 -7.71 4.13 8.89
C PHE A 64 -8.84 5.13 9.11
N ALA A 65 -9.99 4.85 8.52
CA ALA A 65 -11.23 5.56 8.82
C ALA A 65 -11.60 5.41 10.32
N LYS A 66 -12.43 6.32 10.81
CA LYS A 66 -12.89 6.31 12.21
C LYS A 66 -13.51 4.94 12.57
N GLY A 67 -13.07 4.36 13.68
CA GLY A 67 -13.58 3.09 14.19
C GLY A 67 -13.04 1.84 13.50
N VAL A 68 -12.13 1.99 12.52
CA VAL A 68 -11.43 0.86 11.90
C VAL A 68 -10.12 0.60 12.65
N GLN A 69 -9.97 -0.61 13.17
CA GLN A 69 -8.76 -1.07 13.84
C GLN A 69 -8.27 -2.35 13.16
N ARG A 70 -7.07 -2.32 12.59
CA ARG A 70 -6.49 -3.44 11.82
C ARG A 70 -4.98 -3.51 12.00
N LYS A 71 -4.43 -4.70 11.73
CA LYS A 71 -2.99 -4.93 11.52
C LYS A 71 -2.78 -5.28 10.06
N THR A 72 -2.08 -4.44 9.31
CA THR A 72 -1.94 -4.54 7.84
C THR A 72 -0.62 -3.91 7.40
N TRP A 73 -0.27 -4.07 6.13
CA TRP A 73 0.96 -3.54 5.56
C TRP A 73 0.70 -2.28 4.76
N PHE A 74 1.58 -1.29 4.91
CA PHE A 74 1.59 -0.14 4.02
C PHE A 74 2.01 -0.56 2.61
N VAL A 75 3.06 -1.38 2.50
CA VAL A 75 3.51 -1.99 1.24
C VAL A 75 3.65 -3.50 1.45
N ALA A 76 3.00 -4.28 0.58
CA ALA A 76 3.22 -5.72 0.45
C ALA A 76 3.81 -6.02 -0.94
N ASP A 77 4.94 -6.73 -0.97
CA ASP A 77 5.74 -6.96 -2.17
C ASP A 77 5.97 -8.45 -2.42
N TRP A 78 5.59 -8.91 -3.62
CA TRP A 78 5.83 -10.25 -4.14
C TRP A 78 7.02 -10.30 -5.12
N GLY A 79 7.47 -9.15 -5.63
CA GLY A 79 8.50 -9.03 -6.66
C GLY A 79 9.92 -9.14 -6.11
N SER A 80 10.12 -8.93 -4.80
CA SER A 80 11.42 -8.98 -4.11
C SER A 80 12.45 -7.93 -4.50
N ASP A 81 12.15 -7.07 -5.47
CA ASP A 81 13.04 -6.00 -5.91
C ASP A 81 13.25 -4.96 -4.80
N PRO A 82 14.42 -4.31 -4.75
CA PRO A 82 14.71 -3.32 -3.73
C PRO A 82 13.81 -2.08 -3.89
N LEU A 83 12.85 -1.91 -2.98
CA LEU A 83 11.97 -0.74 -2.93
C LEU A 83 12.52 0.34 -1.99
N ARG A 84 12.41 1.60 -2.38
CA ARG A 84 12.71 2.74 -1.49
C ARG A 84 11.43 3.20 -0.80
N ILE A 85 11.26 2.84 0.48
CA ILE A 85 10.09 3.25 1.28
C ILE A 85 10.54 4.19 2.41
N ALA A 86 10.38 5.50 2.29
CA ALA A 86 11.00 6.44 3.24
C ALA A 86 10.04 7.56 3.67
N ASN A 87 10.22 8.10 4.88
CA ASN A 87 9.51 9.31 5.35
C ASN A 87 7.97 9.24 5.24
N ASN A 88 7.38 8.05 5.40
CA ASN A 88 5.94 7.89 5.43
C ASN A 88 5.43 7.95 6.88
N SER A 89 4.36 8.71 7.12
CA SER A 89 3.67 8.77 8.41
C SER A 89 2.59 7.69 8.45
N LEU A 90 2.84 6.61 9.18
CA LEU A 90 1.93 5.46 9.26
C LEU A 90 1.18 5.45 10.60
N ALA A 91 -0.14 5.33 10.56
CA ALA A 91 -0.96 5.16 11.75
C ALA A 91 -0.64 3.83 12.47
N PRO A 92 -0.92 3.71 13.79
CA PRO A 92 -0.79 2.44 14.50
C PRO A 92 -1.52 1.30 13.79
N GLY A 93 -0.90 0.13 13.74
CA GLY A 93 -1.42 -1.04 13.01
C GLY A 93 -0.96 -1.15 11.55
N LEU A 94 -0.27 -0.13 11.01
CA LEU A 94 0.41 -0.22 9.71
C LEU A 94 1.89 -0.58 9.87
N THR A 95 2.24 -1.77 9.39
CA THR A 95 3.65 -2.17 9.25
C THR A 95 4.19 -1.61 7.93
N ARG A 96 5.37 -1.00 7.97
CA ARG A 96 5.96 -0.30 6.81
C ARG A 96 6.06 -1.16 5.56
N TYR A 97 6.52 -2.39 5.69
CA TYR A 97 6.86 -3.25 4.56
C TYR A 97 6.71 -4.71 4.94
N HIS A 98 6.25 -5.53 3.99
CA HIS A 98 6.27 -6.97 4.09
C HIS A 98 6.60 -7.57 2.73
N LYS A 99 7.62 -8.43 2.75
CA LYS A 99 7.93 -9.32 1.65
C LYS A 99 7.05 -10.58 1.77
N ARG A 100 6.31 -10.90 0.72
CA ARG A 100 5.41 -12.04 0.64
C ARG A 100 6.09 -13.30 0.11
#